data_AF-A0A818B5G7-F1
#
_entry.id   AF-A0A818B5G7-F1
#
_cell.length_a   1.000
_cell.length_b   1.000
_cell.length_c   1.000
_cell.angle_alpha   90.00
_cell.angle_beta   90.00
_cell.angle_gamma   90.00
#
_symmetry.space_group_name_H-M   'P 1'
#
loop_
_entity.id
_entity.type
_entity.pdbx_description
1 polymer ?
#
loop_
_entity_poly.entity_id
_entity_poly.type
_entity_poly.pdbx_seq_one_letter_code
_entity_poly.pdbx_strand_id
1 'polypeptide(L)'
;GDERLPMIDNEQAVKAQQQKLDDIIELELSYKILLAAQANLNKISPLDYLYKSINCQFEAMNQYHIDSQFILRYISTSASIINGIYTADAFVKSLGYCSGVRQDDGERCFMLLCEVALGNSQEIDNYDVDLNHPLDVKIYQSRKANGCKIPDPRYTISRQYGVQMPLGQLINCTDPKHGYHICDYNEYIIFDESQIALRYLVQFRR
;
A
#
# COMPACT_ATOMS: atom_id res chain seq x y z
N GLY A 1 -42.91 6.67 -8.76
CA GLY A 1 -43.23 7.62 -7.69
C GLY A 1 -42.96 8.98 -8.25
N ASP A 2 -44.00 9.80 -8.37
CA ASP A 2 -43.97 11.10 -9.03
C ASP A 2 -43.41 12.16 -8.07
N GLU A 3 -42.14 12.01 -7.69
CA GLU A 3 -41.43 13.01 -6.90
C GLU A 3 -40.99 14.14 -7.81
N ARG A 4 -41.47 15.37 -7.52
CA ARG A 4 -41.05 16.57 -8.23
C ARG A 4 -39.54 16.73 -8.14
N LEU A 5 -38.91 17.05 -9.27
CA LEU A 5 -37.49 17.35 -9.32
C LEU A 5 -37.16 18.47 -8.30
N PRO A 6 -36.09 18.31 -7.51
CA PRO A 6 -35.67 19.31 -6.54
C PRO A 6 -35.32 20.62 -7.25
N MET A 7 -35.76 21.75 -6.69
CA MET A 7 -35.44 23.06 -7.25
C MET A 7 -33.95 23.34 -7.12
N ILE A 8 -33.36 23.87 -8.19
CA ILE A 8 -31.97 24.33 -8.20
C ILE A 8 -32.02 25.86 -8.02
N ASP A 9 -32.00 26.30 -6.77
CA ASP A 9 -32.21 27.71 -6.40
C ASP A 9 -30.98 28.37 -5.76
N ASN A 10 -29.90 27.63 -5.59
CA ASN A 10 -28.69 28.09 -4.94
C ASN A 10 -27.43 27.57 -5.65
N GLU A 11 -26.32 28.26 -5.43
CA GLU A 11 -25.03 27.95 -6.07
C GLU A 11 -24.52 26.53 -5.74
N GLN A 12 -24.78 26.03 -4.53
CA GLN A 12 -24.39 24.67 -4.15
C GLN A 12 -25.16 23.62 -4.94
N ALA A 13 -26.47 23.82 -5.13
CA ALA A 13 -27.31 22.95 -5.94
C ALA A 13 -26.90 22.98 -7.42
N VAL A 14 -26.52 24.15 -7.95
CA VAL A 14 -25.98 24.27 -9.32
C VAL A 14 -24.69 23.47 -9.47
N LYS A 15 -23.71 23.68 -8.56
CA LYS A 15 -22.44 22.94 -8.58
C LYS A 15 -22.63 21.43 -8.47
N ALA A 16 -23.56 20.98 -7.62
CA ALA A 16 -23.85 19.56 -7.47
C ALA A 16 -24.40 18.92 -8.75
N GLN A 17 -25.22 19.65 -9.53
CA GLN A 17 -25.73 19.13 -10.81
C GLN A 17 -24.68 19.22 -11.93
N GLN A 18 -23.81 20.25 -11.91
CA GLN A 18 -22.66 20.34 -12.81
C GLN A 18 -21.71 19.16 -12.61
N GLN A 19 -21.35 18.85 -11.36
CA GLN A 19 -20.51 17.69 -11.07
C GLN A 19 -21.11 16.38 -11.59
N LYS A 20 -22.42 16.16 -11.38
CA LYS A 20 -23.11 14.98 -11.92
C LYS A 20 -23.06 14.92 -13.44
N LEU A 21 -23.16 16.07 -14.12
CA LEU A 21 -23.08 16.13 -15.57
C LEU A 21 -21.66 15.78 -16.04
N ASP A 22 -20.64 16.33 -15.38
CA ASP A 22 -19.24 16.03 -15.68
C ASP A 22 -18.94 14.53 -15.50
N ASP A 23 -19.38 13.93 -14.39
CA ASP A 23 -19.23 12.49 -14.14
C ASP A 23 -19.91 11.64 -15.23
N ILE A 24 -21.09 12.05 -15.70
CA ILE A 24 -21.81 11.35 -16.78
C ILE A 24 -21.06 11.47 -18.11
N ILE A 25 -20.48 12.64 -18.40
CA ILE A 25 -19.69 12.87 -19.61
C ILE A 25 -18.45 11.97 -19.62
N GLU A 26 -17.74 11.86 -18.48
CA GLU A 26 -16.58 10.97 -18.34
C GLU A 26 -16.96 9.49 -18.50
N LEU A 27 -18.10 9.09 -17.93
CA LEU A 27 -18.63 7.74 -18.08
C LEU A 27 -19.02 7.44 -19.54
N GLU A 28 -19.68 8.37 -20.21
CA GLU A 28 -20.07 8.24 -21.62
C GLU A 28 -18.83 8.10 -22.52
N LEU A 29 -17.79 8.91 -22.28
CA LEU A 29 -16.52 8.82 -23.00
C LEU A 29 -15.86 7.45 -22.79
N SER A 30 -15.77 7.00 -21.53
CA SER A 30 -15.19 5.70 -21.19
C SER A 30 -15.94 4.56 -21.88
N TYR A 31 -17.26 4.62 -21.89
CA TYR A 31 -18.10 3.62 -22.54
C TYR A 31 -17.92 3.59 -24.06
N LYS A 32 -17.84 4.76 -24.72
CA LYS A 32 -17.55 4.86 -26.16
C LYS A 32 -16.21 4.22 -26.51
N ILE A 33 -15.17 4.46 -25.70
CA ILE A 33 -13.84 3.86 -25.90
C ILE A 33 -13.91 2.34 -25.79
N LEU A 34 -14.60 1.81 -24.78
CA LEU A 34 -14.78 0.37 -24.58
C LEU A 34 -15.57 -0.30 -25.71
N LEU A 35 -16.67 0.31 -26.14
CA LEU A 35 -17.45 -0.18 -27.28
C LEU A 35 -16.62 -0.19 -28.57
N ALA A 36 -15.83 0.86 -28.79
CA ALA A 36 -14.97 0.93 -29.96
C ALA A 36 -13.85 -0.13 -29.89
N ALA A 37 -13.30 -0.41 -28.71
CA ALA A 37 -12.37 -1.53 -28.50
C ALA A 37 -13.04 -2.88 -28.81
N GLN A 38 -14.28 -3.09 -28.35
CA GLN A 38 -15.05 -4.30 -28.65
C GLN A 38 -15.30 -4.48 -30.15
N ALA A 39 -15.67 -3.41 -30.85
CA ALA A 39 -15.90 -3.45 -32.30
C ALA A 39 -14.61 -3.77 -33.10
N ASN A 40 -13.44 -3.57 -32.50
CA ASN A 40 -12.13 -3.78 -33.14
C ASN A 40 -11.37 -5.00 -32.61
N LEU A 41 -12.03 -5.91 -31.86
CA LEU A 41 -11.42 -7.12 -31.30
C LEU A 41 -10.66 -7.98 -32.33
N ASN A 42 -11.12 -8.00 -33.58
CA ASN A 42 -10.50 -8.78 -34.64
C ASN A 42 -9.24 -8.13 -35.24
N LYS A 43 -8.91 -6.89 -34.85
CA LYS A 43 -7.80 -6.10 -35.42
C LYS A 43 -6.71 -5.76 -34.40
N ILE A 44 -7.08 -5.56 -33.13
CA ILE A 44 -6.17 -5.08 -32.09
C ILE A 44 -6.66 -5.55 -30.72
N SER A 45 -5.74 -5.82 -29.80
CA SER A 45 -6.06 -6.14 -28.41
C SER A 45 -6.86 -4.97 -27.78
N PRO A 46 -7.88 -5.25 -26.95
CA PRO A 46 -8.62 -4.21 -26.24
C PRO A 46 -7.73 -3.27 -25.41
N LEU A 47 -6.67 -3.80 -24.80
CA LEU A 47 -5.71 -3.00 -24.01
C LEU A 47 -4.93 -2.04 -24.90
N ASP A 48 -4.47 -2.50 -26.06
CA ASP A 48 -3.74 -1.66 -27.02
C ASP A 48 -4.67 -0.61 -27.66
N TYR A 49 -5.95 -0.93 -27.86
CA TYR A 49 -6.94 0.05 -28.32
C TYR A 49 -7.14 1.14 -27.27
N LEU A 50 -7.33 0.75 -26.01
CA LEU A 50 -7.46 1.67 -24.88
C LEU A 50 -6.22 2.58 -24.77
N TYR A 51 -5.03 1.99 -24.81
CA TYR A 51 -3.75 2.71 -24.80
C TYR A 51 -3.59 3.68 -25.98
N LYS A 52 -4.07 3.33 -27.18
CA LYS A 52 -4.05 4.27 -28.32
C LYS A 52 -5.12 5.37 -28.18
N SER A 53 -6.25 5.08 -27.55
CA SER A 53 -7.37 6.02 -27.41
C SER A 53 -7.08 7.20 -26.48
N ILE A 54 -6.19 7.01 -25.50
CA ILE A 54 -5.74 8.06 -24.59
C ILE A 54 -4.78 9.06 -25.26
N ASN A 55 -4.38 8.80 -26.52
CA ASN A 55 -3.52 9.65 -27.35
C ASN A 55 -2.30 10.21 -26.60
N CYS A 56 -1.74 9.38 -25.71
CA CYS A 56 -0.61 9.70 -24.86
C CYS A 56 0.37 8.54 -24.96
N GLN A 57 1.64 8.88 -25.16
CA GLN A 57 2.71 7.89 -25.28
C GLN A 57 3.39 7.75 -23.93
N PHE A 58 3.35 6.54 -23.40
CA PHE A 58 4.10 6.14 -22.21
C PHE A 58 5.29 5.32 -22.67
N GLU A 59 6.47 5.70 -22.21
CA GLU A 59 7.70 4.95 -22.41
C GLU A 59 8.27 4.55 -21.06
N ALA A 60 8.70 3.30 -20.94
CA ALA A 60 9.41 2.86 -19.76
C ALA A 60 10.74 3.63 -19.67
N MET A 61 10.91 4.38 -18.59
CA MET A 61 12.13 5.17 -18.39
C MET A 61 13.26 4.24 -17.94
N ASN A 62 14.42 4.35 -18.59
CA ASN A 62 15.61 3.57 -18.21
C ASN A 62 16.09 4.02 -16.82
N GLN A 63 16.23 3.09 -15.88
CA GLN A 63 16.69 3.37 -14.53
C GLN A 63 18.02 4.14 -14.44
N TYR A 64 18.90 4.02 -15.44
CA TYR A 64 20.19 4.73 -15.48
C TYR A 64 20.14 6.12 -16.14
N HIS A 65 18.98 6.54 -16.64
CA HIS A 65 18.79 7.89 -17.20
C HIS A 65 18.89 8.96 -16.11
N ILE A 66 19.45 10.13 -16.45
CA ILE A 66 19.69 11.20 -15.47
C ILE A 66 18.40 11.69 -14.81
N ASP A 67 17.32 11.85 -15.57
CA ASP A 67 16.02 12.23 -15.01
C ASP A 67 15.44 11.14 -14.11
N SER A 68 15.67 9.86 -14.42
CA SER A 68 15.31 8.77 -13.51
C SER A 68 16.07 8.87 -12.20
N GLN A 69 17.37 9.16 -12.26
CA GLN A 69 18.19 9.36 -11.06
C GLN A 69 17.73 10.58 -10.26
N PHE A 70 17.33 11.68 -10.91
CA PHE A 70 16.75 12.84 -10.21
C PHE A 70 15.39 12.55 -9.59
N ILE A 71 14.51 11.84 -10.29
CA ILE A 71 13.21 11.42 -9.75
C ILE A 71 13.41 10.47 -8.57
N LEU A 72 14.30 9.47 -8.71
CA LEU A 72 14.66 8.55 -7.62
C LEU A 72 15.26 9.30 -6.43
N ARG A 73 16.13 10.30 -6.68
CA ARG A 73 16.69 11.15 -5.64
C ARG A 73 15.64 12.02 -4.97
N TYR A 74 14.70 12.59 -5.73
CA TYR A 74 13.60 13.37 -5.21
C TYR A 74 12.71 12.50 -4.31
N ILE A 75 12.35 11.30 -4.77
CA ILE A 75 11.60 10.32 -3.97
C ILE A 75 12.37 9.98 -2.70
N SER A 76 13.66 9.65 -2.79
CA SER A 76 14.47 9.24 -1.63
C SER A 76 14.74 10.37 -0.63
N THR A 77 14.71 11.63 -1.07
CA THR A 77 14.99 12.80 -0.20
C THR A 77 13.73 13.41 0.39
N SER A 78 12.61 13.37 -0.34
CA SER A 78 11.33 13.90 0.11
C SER A 78 10.48 12.87 0.84
N ALA A 79 10.75 11.58 0.62
CA ALA A 79 10.15 10.49 1.35
C ALA A 79 11.26 9.59 1.89
N SER A 80 11.24 9.30 3.20
CA SER A 80 12.12 8.31 3.82
C SER A 80 11.71 6.88 3.42
N ILE A 81 11.45 6.65 2.12
CA ILE A 81 11.09 5.35 1.57
C ILE A 81 12.37 4.56 1.44
N ILE A 82 12.58 3.67 2.40
CA ILE A 82 13.54 2.59 2.24
C ILE A 82 12.94 1.65 1.20
N ASN A 83 13.66 1.40 0.11
CA ASN A 83 13.21 0.40 -0.86
C ASN A 83 13.34 -1.00 -0.23
N GLY A 84 12.22 -1.60 0.12
CA GLY A 84 12.16 -2.93 0.73
C GLY A 84 10.72 -3.42 0.87
N ILE A 85 10.55 -4.66 1.31
CA ILE A 85 9.24 -5.25 1.59
C ILE A 85 8.92 -4.99 3.07
N TYR A 86 7.84 -4.25 3.29
CA TYR A 86 7.37 -3.88 4.62
C TYR A 86 6.35 -4.89 5.12
N THR A 87 6.57 -5.35 6.35
CA THR A 87 5.63 -6.22 7.08
C THR A 87 5.43 -5.67 8.50
N ALA A 88 4.33 -6.06 9.16
CA ALA A 88 4.02 -5.61 10.51
C ALA A 88 3.51 -6.79 11.35
N ASP A 89 3.73 -6.72 12.65
CA ASP A 89 3.20 -7.69 13.63
C ASP A 89 1.83 -7.29 14.19
N ALA A 90 1.34 -6.10 13.83
CA ALA A 90 0.03 -5.58 14.21
C ALA A 90 -0.90 -5.50 12.99
N PHE A 91 -2.03 -6.22 13.03
CA PHE A 91 -3.04 -6.19 11.97
C PHE A 91 -3.50 -4.76 11.61
N VAL A 92 -3.72 -3.92 12.63
CA VAL A 92 -4.19 -2.53 12.46
C VAL A 92 -3.21 -1.66 11.68
N LYS A 93 -1.91 -1.96 11.70
CA LYS A 93 -0.90 -1.24 10.93
C LYS A 93 -1.03 -1.54 9.44
N SER A 94 -1.08 -2.82 9.08
CA SER A 94 -1.26 -3.26 7.69
C SER A 94 -2.65 -2.92 7.15
N LEU A 95 -3.66 -2.84 8.01
CA LEU A 95 -5.02 -2.43 7.64
C LEU A 95 -5.07 -1.04 6.98
N GLY A 96 -4.18 -0.12 7.38
CA GLY A 96 -4.09 1.22 6.77
C GLY A 96 -3.73 1.20 5.27
N TYR A 97 -3.15 0.09 4.79
CA TYR A 97 -2.76 -0.11 3.39
C TYR A 97 -3.74 -1.00 2.60
N CYS A 98 -4.78 -1.52 3.25
CA CYS A 98 -5.84 -2.26 2.57
C CYS A 98 -6.84 -1.29 1.94
N SER A 99 -6.78 -1.11 0.62
CA SER A 99 -7.88 -0.54 -0.15
C SER A 99 -8.89 -1.64 -0.45
N GLY A 100 -10.11 -1.53 0.05
CA GLY A 100 -11.14 -2.51 -0.21
C GLY A 100 -11.99 -2.17 -1.43
N VAL A 101 -12.78 -3.15 -1.84
CA VAL A 101 -13.77 -2.96 -2.91
C VAL A 101 -15.13 -2.81 -2.25
N ARG A 102 -15.82 -1.70 -2.52
CA ARG A 102 -17.19 -1.48 -2.04
C ARG A 102 -18.12 -2.53 -2.64
N GLN A 103 -18.85 -3.22 -1.78
CA GLN A 103 -19.96 -4.11 -2.13
C GLN A 103 -21.21 -3.74 -1.32
N ASP A 104 -22.36 -4.25 -1.71
CA ASP A 104 -23.65 -3.97 -1.05
C ASP A 104 -23.67 -4.36 0.44
N ASP A 105 -22.79 -5.26 0.86
CA ASP A 105 -22.69 -5.79 2.23
C ASP A 105 -21.47 -5.28 3.02
N GLY A 106 -20.79 -4.24 2.53
CA GLY A 106 -19.63 -3.62 3.15
C GLY A 106 -18.39 -3.60 2.27
N GLU A 107 -17.28 -3.09 2.82
CA GLU A 107 -16.01 -3.04 2.11
C GLU A 107 -15.25 -4.35 2.32
N ARG A 108 -15.03 -5.10 1.24
CA ARG A 108 -14.28 -6.36 1.28
C ARG A 108 -12.80 -6.07 1.10
N CYS A 109 -12.01 -6.48 2.09
CA CYS A 109 -10.57 -6.27 2.13
C CYS A 109 -9.82 -7.59 2.15
N PHE A 110 -8.56 -7.54 1.69
CA PHE A 110 -7.66 -8.67 1.67
C PHE A 110 -6.33 -8.28 2.31
N MET A 111 -5.72 -9.21 3.04
CA MET A 111 -4.39 -9.05 3.64
C MET A 111 -3.61 -10.34 3.52
N LEU A 112 -2.32 -10.23 3.18
CA LEU A 112 -1.40 -11.37 3.16
C LEU A 112 -0.82 -11.58 4.56
N LEU A 113 -0.80 -12.84 5.01
CA LEU A 113 0.05 -13.28 6.11
C LEU A 113 1.23 -14.04 5.55
N CYS A 114 2.41 -13.53 5.86
CA CYS A 114 3.67 -14.00 5.30
C CYS A 114 4.55 -14.56 6.42
N GLU A 115 5.30 -15.60 6.09
CA GLU A 115 6.44 -16.03 6.88
C GLU A 115 7.66 -15.23 6.40
N VAL A 116 8.39 -14.61 7.33
CA VAL A 116 9.47 -13.67 7.03
C VAL A 116 10.74 -14.07 7.78
N ALA A 117 11.82 -14.32 7.04
CA ALA A 117 13.14 -14.63 7.57
C ALA A 117 13.90 -13.34 7.91
N LEU A 118 13.65 -12.79 9.10
CA LEU A 118 14.24 -11.52 9.55
C LEU A 118 15.75 -11.59 9.81
N GLY A 119 16.27 -12.76 10.20
CA GLY A 119 17.67 -12.91 10.61
C GLY A 119 18.02 -11.99 11.77
N ASN A 120 19.21 -11.39 11.74
CA ASN A 120 19.57 -10.34 12.69
C ASN A 120 19.04 -8.98 12.20
N SER A 121 18.12 -8.38 12.95
CA SER A 121 17.50 -7.11 12.59
C SER A 121 18.28 -5.93 13.14
N GLN A 122 18.54 -4.91 12.31
CA GLN A 122 18.99 -3.61 12.81
C GLN A 122 17.78 -2.87 13.40
N GLU A 123 17.79 -2.65 14.71
CA GLU A 123 16.76 -1.87 15.39
C GLU A 123 16.89 -0.37 15.10
N ILE A 124 15.76 0.28 14.89
CA ILE A 124 15.65 1.71 14.59
C ILE A 124 14.67 2.31 15.58
N ASP A 125 15.23 3.09 16.51
CA ASP A 125 14.49 3.68 17.62
C ASP A 125 14.30 5.19 17.45
N ASN A 126 15.17 5.88 16.71
CA ASN A 126 15.05 7.32 16.50
C ASN A 126 15.30 7.74 15.05
N TYR A 127 14.83 8.94 14.70
CA TYR A 127 15.01 9.55 13.37
C TYR A 127 16.49 9.81 13.01
N ASP A 128 17.43 9.64 13.94
CA ASP A 128 18.87 9.81 13.72
C ASP A 128 19.53 8.67 12.93
N VAL A 129 18.85 7.54 12.76
CA VAL A 129 19.37 6.49 11.87
C VAL A 129 19.22 6.98 10.43
N ASP A 130 20.34 7.20 9.75
CA ASP A 130 20.34 7.45 8.31
C ASP A 130 19.78 6.22 7.58
N LEU A 131 18.50 6.26 7.29
CA LEU A 131 17.77 5.21 6.58
C LEU A 131 18.23 5.08 5.11
N ASN A 132 18.94 6.10 4.59
CA ASN A 132 19.58 6.03 3.28
C ASN A 132 20.94 5.32 3.33
N HIS A 133 21.50 5.08 4.53
CA HIS A 133 22.71 4.29 4.65
C HIS A 133 22.40 2.82 4.33
N PRO A 134 23.19 2.17 3.45
CA PRO A 134 23.03 0.74 3.17
C PRO A 134 23.12 -0.07 4.46
N LEU A 135 22.31 -1.14 4.56
CA LEU A 135 22.44 -2.09 5.65
C LEU A 135 23.80 -2.78 5.55
N ASP A 136 24.53 -2.92 6.67
CA ASP A 136 25.69 -3.82 6.70
C ASP A 136 25.18 -5.26 6.64
N VAL A 137 25.03 -5.77 5.42
CA VAL A 137 24.43 -7.08 5.13
C VAL A 137 25.19 -8.26 5.75
N LYS A 138 26.45 -8.06 6.17
CA LYS A 138 27.22 -9.07 6.89
C LYS A 138 26.74 -9.24 8.33
N ILE A 139 26.19 -8.19 8.92
CA ILE A 139 25.75 -8.15 10.32
C ILE A 139 24.22 -8.29 10.40
N TYR A 140 23.50 -7.60 9.53
CA TYR A 140 22.04 -7.49 9.58
C TYR A 140 21.40 -7.96 8.27
N GLN A 141 20.25 -8.62 8.37
CA GLN A 141 19.48 -9.13 7.21
C GLN A 141 18.12 -8.44 7.07
N SER A 142 17.75 -7.61 8.05
CA SER A 142 16.54 -6.80 8.00
C SER A 142 16.71 -5.53 8.85
N ARG A 143 15.76 -4.62 8.73
CA ARG A 143 15.57 -3.51 9.67
C ARG A 143 14.27 -3.72 10.44
N LYS A 144 14.25 -3.27 11.69
CA LYS A 144 13.06 -3.23 12.54
C LYS A 144 12.89 -1.82 13.08
N ALA A 145 11.85 -1.11 12.64
CA ALA A 145 11.43 0.12 13.27
C ALA A 145 10.56 -0.21 14.49
N ASN A 146 10.99 0.21 15.67
CA ASN A 146 10.28 -0.10 16.91
C ASN A 146 9.12 0.88 17.13
N GLY A 147 7.92 0.32 17.25
CA GLY A 147 6.69 1.08 17.49
C GLY A 147 6.35 1.24 18.96
N CYS A 148 5.50 2.22 19.27
CA CYS A 148 5.03 2.45 20.64
C CYS A 148 4.01 1.41 21.13
N LYS A 149 3.37 0.68 20.23
CA LYS A 149 2.45 -0.42 20.52
C LYS A 149 2.92 -1.71 19.89
N ILE A 150 3.04 -2.75 20.71
CA ILE A 150 3.49 -4.07 20.29
C ILE A 150 2.47 -5.14 20.71
N PRO A 151 2.32 -6.25 19.97
CA PRO A 151 1.60 -7.40 20.48
C PRO A 151 2.28 -7.92 21.75
N ASP A 152 1.51 -8.22 22.80
CA ASP A 152 2.06 -8.74 24.05
C ASP A 152 2.89 -10.02 23.80
N PRO A 153 4.21 -9.99 24.02
CA PRO A 153 5.10 -11.07 23.63
C PRO A 153 4.83 -12.37 24.41
N ARG A 154 4.17 -12.29 25.58
CA ARG A 154 3.82 -13.46 26.40
C ARG A 154 2.84 -14.41 25.70
N TYR A 155 2.11 -13.91 24.71
CA TYR A 155 1.16 -14.69 23.91
C TYR A 155 1.71 -15.03 22.52
N THR A 156 3.00 -14.80 22.27
CA THR A 156 3.65 -15.25 21.03
C THR A 156 3.79 -16.76 21.07
N ILE A 157 3.31 -17.43 20.03
CA ILE A 157 3.47 -18.88 19.88
C ILE A 157 4.55 -19.18 18.85
N SER A 158 5.31 -20.24 19.09
CA SER A 158 6.24 -20.80 18.10
C SER A 158 5.59 -21.95 17.33
N ARG A 159 5.64 -21.88 16.01
CA ARG A 159 5.21 -22.94 15.08
C ARG A 159 6.41 -23.81 14.69
N GLN A 160 6.19 -24.75 13.75
CA GLN A 160 7.27 -25.57 13.19
C GLN A 160 8.41 -24.68 12.64
N TYR A 161 9.64 -25.17 12.72
CA TYR A 161 10.84 -24.47 12.25
C TYR A 161 11.12 -23.12 12.95
N GLY A 162 10.52 -22.87 14.11
CA GLY A 162 10.81 -21.69 14.93
C GLY A 162 10.07 -20.42 14.50
N VAL A 163 9.10 -20.52 13.58
CA VAL A 163 8.29 -19.38 13.14
C VAL A 163 7.50 -18.83 14.33
N GLN A 164 7.67 -17.54 14.63
CA GLN A 164 6.96 -16.85 15.70
C GLN A 164 5.67 -16.22 15.17
N MET A 165 4.57 -16.41 15.88
CA MET A 165 3.28 -15.81 15.57
C MET A 165 2.78 -15.00 16.77
N PRO A 166 2.76 -13.66 16.69
CA PRO A 166 2.31 -12.81 17.78
C PRO A 166 0.78 -12.84 17.88
N LEU A 167 0.24 -13.36 18.98
CA LEU A 167 -1.21 -13.45 19.22
C LEU A 167 -1.68 -12.55 20.38
N GLY A 168 -0.76 -11.81 20.99
CA GLY A 168 -1.06 -10.93 22.12
C GLY A 168 -1.91 -9.73 21.71
N GLN A 169 -2.69 -9.22 22.66
CA GLN A 169 -3.30 -7.90 22.52
C GLN A 169 -2.21 -6.83 22.45
N LEU A 170 -2.52 -5.72 21.79
CA LEU A 170 -1.60 -4.59 21.69
C LEU A 170 -1.42 -3.93 23.07
N ILE A 171 -0.17 -3.84 23.49
CA ILE A 171 0.26 -3.14 24.71
C ILE A 171 1.23 -2.03 24.33
N ASN A 172 1.40 -1.03 25.20
CA ASN A 172 2.46 -0.06 25.01
C ASN A 172 3.82 -0.74 25.22
N CYS A 173 4.80 -0.42 24.38
CA CYS A 173 6.18 -0.81 24.59
C CYS A 173 6.69 -0.11 25.87
N THR A 174 7.19 -0.88 26.82
CA THR A 174 7.77 -0.34 28.08
C THR A 174 9.27 -0.57 28.16
N ASP A 175 9.93 -0.98 27.08
CA ASP A 175 11.39 -1.14 27.08
C ASP A 175 12.03 0.26 27.18
N PRO A 176 12.82 0.53 28.24
CA PRO A 176 13.46 1.83 28.43
C PRO A 176 14.41 2.22 27.29
N LYS A 177 14.88 1.26 26.49
CA LYS A 177 15.75 1.50 25.34
C LYS A 177 15.02 2.15 24.17
N HIS A 178 13.70 1.96 24.08
CA HIS A 178 12.85 2.44 22.98
C HIS A 178 12.17 3.77 23.34
N GLY A 179 12.94 4.75 23.83
CA GLY A 179 12.39 5.95 24.49
C GLY A 179 11.57 6.89 23.60
N TYR A 180 11.98 7.11 22.36
CA TYR A 180 11.17 7.79 21.33
C TYR A 180 10.72 6.75 20.32
N HIS A 181 9.47 6.79 19.89
CA HIS A 181 8.96 5.89 18.87
C HIS A 181 8.65 6.67 17.60
N ILE A 182 9.20 6.21 16.48
CA ILE A 182 9.02 6.82 15.16
C ILE A 182 7.65 6.45 14.57
N CYS A 183 7.07 5.33 15.02
CA CYS A 183 5.85 4.76 14.49
C CYS A 183 4.95 4.22 15.62
N ASP A 184 3.66 4.10 15.32
CA ASP A 184 2.69 3.57 16.30
C ASP A 184 2.86 2.06 16.54
N TYR A 185 3.34 1.32 15.55
CA TYR A 185 3.44 -0.14 15.54
C TYR A 185 4.76 -0.57 14.89
N ASN A 186 5.28 -1.73 15.26
CA ASN A 186 6.51 -2.23 14.66
C ASN A 186 6.38 -2.39 13.14
N GLU A 187 7.43 -2.01 12.43
CA GLU A 187 7.60 -2.30 11.01
C GLU A 187 8.88 -3.10 10.81
N TYR A 188 8.79 -4.14 9.99
CA TYR A 188 9.92 -4.97 9.61
C TYR A 188 10.16 -4.83 8.12
N ILE A 189 11.41 -4.55 7.76
CA ILE A 189 11.80 -4.27 6.38
C ILE A 189 12.86 -5.29 5.99
N ILE A 190 12.54 -6.08 4.98
CA ILE A 190 13.50 -6.97 4.31
C ILE A 190 13.83 -6.42 2.92
N PHE A 191 14.99 -6.81 2.40
CA PHE A 191 15.53 -6.30 1.15
C PHE A 191 15.68 -7.39 0.09
N ASP A 192 15.73 -8.66 0.49
CA ASP A 192 15.78 -9.81 -0.39
C ASP A 192 14.42 -10.51 -0.42
N GLU A 193 13.84 -10.66 -1.61
CA GLU A 193 12.56 -11.34 -1.83
C GLU A 193 12.60 -12.82 -1.43
N SER A 194 13.79 -13.43 -1.37
CA SER A 194 13.96 -14.80 -0.87
C SER A 194 13.64 -14.94 0.63
N GLN A 195 13.62 -13.83 1.37
CA GLN A 195 13.33 -13.81 2.81
C GLN A 195 11.83 -13.84 3.14
N ILE A 196 10.94 -13.87 2.15
CA ILE A 196 9.49 -13.88 2.39
C ILE A 196 8.79 -15.02 1.67
N ALA A 197 7.89 -15.68 2.38
CA ALA A 197 6.99 -16.69 1.83
C ALA A 197 5.54 -16.32 2.15
N LEU A 198 4.71 -16.18 1.10
CA LEU A 198 3.27 -16.00 1.26
C LEU A 198 2.67 -17.31 1.80
N ARG A 199 1.97 -17.25 2.94
CA ARG A 199 1.36 -18.45 3.56
C ARG A 199 -0.16 -18.43 3.49
N TYR A 200 -0.76 -17.28 3.74
CA TYR A 200 -2.21 -17.14 3.75
C TYR A 200 -2.64 -15.82 3.11
N LEU A 201 -3.79 -15.86 2.45
CA LEU A 201 -4.56 -14.69 2.06
C LEU A 201 -5.80 -14.64 2.95
N VAL A 202 -5.96 -13.57 3.72
CA VAL A 202 -7.09 -13.37 4.62
C VAL A 202 -8.06 -12.40 3.98
N GLN A 203 -9.30 -12.85 3.78
CA GLN A 203 -10.42 -11.97 3.43
C GLN A 203 -11.13 -11.54 4.72
N PHE A 204 -11.39 -10.24 4.87
CA PHE A 204 -12.15 -9.68 5.99
C PHE A 204 -13.03 -8.52 5.52
N ARG A 205 -13.90 -8.04 6.40
CA ARG A 205 -14.78 -6.89 6.14
C ARG A 205 -14.40 -5.73 7.05
N ARG A 206 -14.46 -4.52 6.51
CA ARG A 206 -14.30 -3.26 7.25
C ARG A 206 -15.64 -2.62 7.55
#